data_AF-A0A7S2HUB2-F1
#
_entry.id   AF-A0A7S2HUB2-F1
#
_cell.length_a   1.000
_cell.length_b   1.000
_cell.length_c   1.000
_cell.angle_alpha   90.00
_cell.angle_beta   90.00
_cell.angle_gamma   90.00
#
_symmetry.space_group_name_H-M   'P 1'
#
loop_
_entity.id
_entity.type
_entity.pdbx_description
1 polymer ?
#
loop_
_entity_poly.entity_id
_entity_poly.type
_entity_poly.pdbx_seq_one_letter_code
_entity_poly.pdbx_strand_id
1 'polypeptide(L)'
;PFDSRLLCRLHNTKASVCVLLYVWNRHIKMMHSRPAIRGIRRNGSDNSIQFNVILPILIVFLLACASFYVGVLSGLQMGTTQIAKNDGCAGSVDAVVGVNRAASWIQNHWESDGMELTEEEKEEVERLVQERVEAELSKLGDPNAVATAKDIPKTQGGLSRFPPTIESFVAGYAYINKEEFTSMLDLGVPIDENGPGFKDALLLYNNRHSLPSSPLARNDGSKDIPTLSSKDALQNCDSLNVILTRVPGGAAQCMAIMQNYQSYHIHRWMRSDTKQRQRNALNTNLPLRHISRGQATNGKDNFDPPSNQHILSNLNDLSDYLKHFDEVLSELKPIL
;
A
#
# COMPACT_ATOMS: atom_id res chain seq x y z
N PRO A 1 -15.66 45.85 11.96
CA PRO A 1 -15.45 44.79 12.96
C PRO A 1 -15.56 43.40 12.32
N PHE A 2 -14.46 42.87 11.78
CA PHE A 2 -14.23 41.43 11.65
C PHE A 2 -12.72 41.20 11.54
N ASP A 3 -12.25 40.31 12.41
CA ASP A 3 -10.88 40.09 12.83
C ASP A 3 -10.05 39.33 11.77
N SER A 4 -8.84 39.79 11.52
CA SER A 4 -7.95 39.39 10.42
C SER A 4 -6.87 38.36 10.82
N ARG A 5 -7.16 37.50 11.80
CA ARG A 5 -6.20 36.50 12.34
C ARG A 5 -6.51 35.02 12.05
N LEU A 6 -7.22 34.71 10.96
CA LEU A 6 -7.55 33.32 10.60
C LEU A 6 -7.16 32.88 9.18
N LEU A 7 -6.10 33.47 8.60
CA LEU A 7 -5.68 33.23 7.21
C LEU A 7 -4.26 32.70 7.02
N CYS A 8 -3.68 32.00 8.00
CA CYS A 8 -2.35 31.39 7.86
C CYS A 8 -2.32 29.97 8.44
N ARG A 9 -2.85 28.98 7.69
CA ARG A 9 -2.42 27.56 7.72
C ARG A 9 -3.11 26.66 6.66
N LEU A 10 -3.37 27.19 5.47
CA LEU A 10 -3.85 26.41 4.31
C LEU A 10 -3.17 26.91 3.03
N HIS A 11 -1.83 26.93 3.04
CA HIS A 11 -1.01 27.33 1.90
C HIS A 11 -0.17 26.14 1.46
N ASN A 12 -0.66 25.39 0.47
CA ASN A 12 0.21 24.83 -0.59
C ASN A 12 -0.59 24.13 -1.71
N THR A 13 -1.76 23.54 -1.43
CA THR A 13 -2.55 22.86 -2.49
C THR A 13 -3.53 23.78 -3.21
N LYS A 14 -4.13 24.75 -2.51
CA LYS A 14 -5.08 25.71 -3.13
C LYS A 14 -4.39 26.73 -4.06
N ALA A 15 -3.12 27.05 -3.82
CA ALA A 15 -2.36 27.97 -4.66
C ALA A 15 -2.17 27.41 -6.07
N SER A 16 -1.84 26.12 -6.20
CA SER A 16 -1.64 25.48 -7.50
C SER A 16 -2.93 25.41 -8.33
N VAL A 17 -4.07 25.13 -7.70
CA VAL A 17 -5.38 25.12 -8.38
C VAL A 17 -5.79 26.53 -8.81
N CYS A 18 -5.57 27.54 -7.96
CA CYS A 18 -5.85 28.93 -8.33
C CYS A 18 -4.96 29.44 -9.46
N VAL A 19 -3.68 29.06 -9.50
CA VAL A 19 -2.77 29.43 -10.60
C VAL A 19 -3.19 28.75 -11.90
N LEU A 20 -3.56 27.46 -11.87
CA LEU A 20 -4.05 26.74 -13.05
C LEU A 20 -5.37 27.34 -13.59
N LEU A 21 -6.33 27.65 -12.71
CA LEU A 21 -7.57 28.30 -13.10
C LEU A 21 -7.35 29.72 -13.63
N TYR A 22 -6.39 30.47 -13.07
CA TYR A 22 -6.02 31.80 -13.55
C TYR A 22 -5.36 31.74 -14.93
N VAL A 23 -4.43 30.82 -15.15
CA VAL A 23 -3.78 30.59 -16.46
C VAL A 23 -4.82 30.14 -17.50
N TRP A 24 -5.72 29.22 -17.14
CA TRP A 24 -6.82 28.78 -18.00
C TRP A 24 -7.72 29.95 -18.40
N ASN A 25 -8.17 30.76 -17.44
CA ASN A 25 -9.07 31.88 -17.71
C ASN A 25 -8.38 32.98 -18.55
N ARG A 26 -7.08 33.20 -18.35
CA ARG A 26 -6.27 34.11 -19.17
C ARG A 26 -6.09 33.59 -20.61
N HIS A 27 -5.97 32.28 -20.80
CA HIS A 27 -5.86 31.67 -22.13
C HIS A 27 -7.17 31.73 -22.92
N ILE A 28 -8.32 31.48 -22.27
CA ILE A 28 -9.65 31.66 -22.89
C ILE A 28 -9.85 33.11 -23.34
N LYS A 29 -9.47 34.08 -22.49
CA LYS A 29 -9.57 35.51 -22.84
C LYS A 29 -8.70 35.89 -24.05
N MET A 30 -7.50 35.31 -24.19
CA MET A 30 -6.64 35.55 -25.35
C MET A 30 -7.17 34.93 -26.65
N MET A 31 -7.92 33.81 -26.59
CA MET A 31 -8.55 33.26 -27.80
C MET A 31 -9.72 34.10 -28.30
N HIS A 32 -10.45 34.78 -27.40
CA HIS A 32 -11.59 35.62 -27.78
C HIS A 32 -11.24 37.02 -28.26
N SER A 33 -9.99 37.50 -28.09
CA SER A 33 -9.60 38.88 -28.44
C SER A 33 -8.78 39.01 -29.72
N ARG A 34 -8.77 38.02 -30.63
CA ARG A 34 -8.12 38.21 -31.93
C ARG A 34 -9.01 39.05 -32.87
N PRO A 35 -8.56 40.23 -33.31
CA PRO A 35 -9.31 41.03 -34.28
C PRO A 35 -9.43 40.26 -35.60
N ALA A 36 -10.63 40.28 -36.18
CA ALA A 36 -10.92 39.67 -37.47
C ALA A 36 -10.04 40.30 -38.55
N ILE A 37 -8.96 39.61 -38.94
CA ILE A 37 -8.15 39.97 -40.11
C ILE A 37 -9.00 39.63 -41.34
N ARG A 38 -9.74 40.63 -41.83
CA ARG A 38 -10.37 40.58 -43.15
C ARG A 38 -9.30 40.77 -44.21
N GLY A 39 -9.20 39.78 -45.09
CA GLY A 39 -8.69 39.95 -46.45
C GLY A 39 -7.25 39.50 -46.64
N ILE A 40 -7.09 38.23 -47.03
CA ILE A 40 -6.27 37.82 -48.18
C ILE A 40 -6.95 36.55 -48.71
N ARG A 41 -7.52 36.66 -49.92
CA ARG A 41 -8.07 35.55 -50.69
C ARG A 41 -6.88 34.81 -51.30
N ARG A 42 -6.42 33.73 -50.66
CA ARG A 42 -5.53 32.74 -51.28
C ARG A 42 -6.32 31.45 -51.49
N ASN A 43 -6.63 31.17 -52.75
CA ASN A 43 -7.02 29.84 -53.20
C ASN A 43 -5.79 28.93 -53.02
N GLY A 44 -5.89 27.93 -52.16
CA GLY A 44 -4.82 26.93 -52.02
C GLY A 44 -4.94 26.12 -50.74
N SER A 45 -5.47 24.90 -50.89
CA SER A 45 -5.39 23.75 -49.97
C SER A 45 -6.11 23.88 -48.61
N ASP A 46 -7.19 23.10 -48.47
CA ASP A 46 -8.07 22.91 -47.29
C ASP A 46 -7.39 22.34 -46.02
N ASN A 47 -6.06 22.33 -45.94
CA ASN A 47 -5.34 21.71 -44.82
C ASN A 47 -5.16 22.64 -43.60
N SER A 48 -5.45 23.94 -43.71
CA SER A 48 -5.15 24.91 -42.64
C SER A 48 -6.20 24.98 -41.52
N ILE A 49 -7.43 24.49 -41.75
CA ILE A 49 -8.50 24.54 -40.74
C ILE A 49 -8.32 23.41 -39.70
N GLN A 50 -7.76 22.27 -40.09
CA GLN A 50 -7.55 21.15 -39.16
C GLN A 50 -6.46 21.42 -38.12
N PHE A 51 -5.42 22.19 -38.46
CA PHE A 51 -4.29 22.42 -37.57
C PHE A 51 -4.65 23.26 -36.32
N ASN A 52 -5.58 24.20 -36.45
CA ASN A 52 -5.96 25.10 -35.34
C ASN A 52 -6.83 24.42 -34.28
N VAL A 53 -7.46 23.28 -34.59
CA VAL A 53 -8.29 22.52 -33.63
C VAL A 53 -7.51 21.34 -33.05
N ILE A 54 -6.68 20.67 -33.85
CA ILE A 54 -5.93 19.49 -33.41
C ILE A 54 -4.81 19.86 -32.42
N LEU A 55 -4.12 20.98 -32.64
CA LEU A 55 -3.00 21.40 -31.79
C LEU A 55 -3.38 21.64 -30.31
N PRO A 56 -4.46 22.37 -29.96
CA PRO A 56 -4.85 22.54 -28.55
C PRO A 56 -5.29 21.23 -27.89
N ILE A 57 -5.92 20.30 -28.64
CA ILE A 57 -6.31 18.98 -28.11
C ILE A 57 -5.06 18.15 -27.78
N LEU A 58 -4.05 18.15 -28.66
CA LEU A 58 -2.78 17.48 -28.41
C LEU A 58 -2.06 18.05 -27.18
N ILE A 59 -2.06 19.38 -27.00
CA ILE A 59 -1.42 20.02 -25.83
C ILE A 59 -2.14 19.61 -24.53
N VAL A 60 -3.48 19.61 -24.50
CA VAL A 60 -4.24 19.17 -23.32
C VAL A 60 -3.99 17.69 -23.02
N PHE A 61 -3.95 16.84 -24.05
CA PHE A 61 -3.65 15.42 -23.89
C PHE A 61 -2.24 15.19 -23.33
N LEU A 62 -1.23 15.87 -23.86
CA LEU A 62 0.15 15.79 -23.36
C LEU A 62 0.28 16.27 -21.91
N LEU A 63 -0.41 17.36 -21.53
CA LEU A 63 -0.43 17.85 -20.14
C LEU A 63 -1.16 16.88 -19.19
N ALA A 64 -2.21 16.22 -19.66
CA ALA A 64 -2.91 15.19 -18.88
C ALA A 64 -2.01 13.96 -18.68
N CYS A 65 -1.33 13.49 -19.73
CA CYS A 65 -0.37 12.39 -19.62
C CYS A 65 0.79 12.75 -18.69
N ALA A 66 1.37 13.95 -18.82
CA ALA A 66 2.47 14.40 -17.95
C ALA A 66 2.04 14.48 -16.48
N SER A 67 0.85 15.03 -16.19
CA SER A 67 0.35 15.10 -14.81
C SER A 67 0.02 13.74 -14.20
N PHE A 68 -0.50 12.80 -15.00
CA PHE A 68 -0.68 11.41 -14.59
C PHE A 68 0.65 10.74 -14.25
N TYR A 69 1.66 10.85 -15.12
CA TYR A 69 2.98 10.26 -14.87
C TYR A 69 3.68 10.87 -13.67
N VAL A 70 3.62 12.20 -13.50
CA VAL A 70 4.16 12.87 -12.30
C VAL A 70 3.43 12.39 -11.04
N GLY A 71 2.11 12.19 -11.10
CA GLY A 71 1.32 11.64 -10.00
C GLY A 71 1.73 10.21 -9.63
N VAL A 72 1.92 9.34 -10.62
CA VAL A 72 2.37 7.95 -10.42
C VAL A 72 3.79 7.90 -9.84
N LEU A 73 4.73 8.68 -10.39
CA LEU A 73 6.11 8.79 -9.89
C LEU A 73 6.14 9.31 -8.44
N SER A 74 5.36 10.34 -8.14
CA SER A 74 5.27 10.91 -6.79
C SER A 74 4.65 9.92 -5.80
N GLY A 75 3.61 9.18 -6.22
CA GLY A 75 2.98 8.14 -5.41
C GLY A 75 3.90 6.96 -5.11
N LEU A 76 4.72 6.54 -6.08
CA LEU A 76 5.73 5.49 -5.90
C LEU A 76 6.86 5.94 -4.95
N GLN A 77 7.31 7.21 -5.02
CA GLN A 77 8.33 7.73 -4.11
C GLN A 77 7.83 7.90 -2.66
N MET A 78 6.56 8.21 -2.45
CA MET A 78 5.98 8.24 -1.09
C MET A 78 5.85 6.85 -0.46
N GLY A 79 5.74 5.78 -1.26
CA GLY A 79 5.76 4.41 -0.77
C GLY A 79 7.14 3.92 -0.30
N THR A 80 8.23 4.50 -0.80
CA THR A 80 9.59 4.05 -0.50
C THR A 80 10.34 4.94 0.50
N THR A 81 10.02 6.24 0.56
CA THR A 81 10.77 7.19 1.41
C THR A 81 10.35 7.22 2.88
N GLN A 82 9.20 6.63 3.26
CA GLN A 82 8.85 6.45 4.67
C GLN A 82 9.40 5.16 5.30
N ILE A 83 10.00 4.26 4.51
CA ILE A 83 10.65 3.05 5.03
C ILE A 83 12.09 3.33 5.51
N ALA A 84 12.70 4.44 5.09
CA ALA A 84 14.14 4.65 5.26
C ALA A 84 14.57 5.55 6.43
N LYS A 85 13.67 5.97 7.34
CA LYS A 85 14.05 6.98 8.35
C LYS A 85 13.75 6.72 9.80
N ASN A 86 13.17 5.60 10.21
CA ASN A 86 13.24 5.19 11.62
C ASN A 86 13.11 3.68 11.75
N ASP A 87 14.05 3.15 12.56
CA ASP A 87 14.08 1.83 13.19
C ASP A 87 14.61 0.65 12.35
N GLY A 88 15.58 -0.04 12.95
CA GLY A 88 16.39 -1.11 12.36
C GLY A 88 15.56 -2.21 11.69
N CYS A 89 15.79 -2.37 10.40
CA CYS A 89 15.11 -3.31 9.52
C CYS A 89 15.32 -4.77 9.93
N ALA A 90 14.31 -5.36 10.56
CA ALA A 90 14.03 -6.80 10.51
C ALA A 90 13.31 -7.20 9.20
N GLY A 91 13.69 -6.59 8.06
CA GLY A 91 13.08 -6.82 6.74
C GLY A 91 14.01 -7.45 5.70
N SER A 92 15.28 -7.70 6.04
CA SER A 92 16.28 -8.18 5.07
C SER A 92 16.10 -9.65 4.70
N VAL A 93 15.66 -10.50 5.64
CA VAL A 93 15.60 -11.95 5.41
C VAL A 93 14.40 -12.34 4.51
N ASP A 94 13.25 -11.67 4.63
CA ASP A 94 12.07 -11.98 3.81
C ASP A 94 12.22 -11.52 2.35
N ALA A 95 12.97 -10.46 2.09
CA ALA A 95 13.31 -10.05 0.72
C ALA A 95 14.23 -11.08 0.04
N VAL A 96 15.24 -11.58 0.74
CA VAL A 96 16.16 -12.62 0.22
C VAL A 96 15.46 -13.97 0.03
N VAL A 97 14.59 -14.36 0.98
CA VAL A 97 13.76 -15.58 0.84
C VAL A 97 12.73 -15.44 -0.29
N GLY A 98 12.19 -14.23 -0.51
CA GLY A 98 11.32 -13.89 -1.63
C GLY A 98 12.01 -14.00 -2.99
N VAL A 99 13.25 -13.48 -3.11
CA VAL A 99 14.07 -13.58 -4.33
C VAL A 99 14.43 -15.04 -4.62
N ASN A 100 14.84 -15.82 -3.62
CA ASN A 100 15.14 -17.24 -3.80
C ASN A 100 13.92 -18.08 -4.19
N ARG A 101 12.71 -17.76 -3.67
CA ARG A 101 11.46 -18.40 -4.12
C ARG A 101 11.05 -17.98 -5.52
N ALA A 102 11.27 -16.72 -5.89
CA ALA A 102 11.00 -16.23 -7.24
C ALA A 102 11.94 -16.91 -8.25
N ALA A 103 13.24 -17.00 -7.95
CA ALA A 103 14.22 -17.72 -8.78
C ALA A 103 13.85 -19.20 -8.93
N SER A 104 13.49 -19.89 -7.84
CA SER A 104 13.06 -21.30 -7.90
C SER A 104 11.74 -21.49 -8.66
N TRP A 105 10.78 -20.56 -8.55
CA TRP A 105 9.53 -20.63 -9.33
C TRP A 105 9.77 -20.39 -10.82
N ILE A 106 10.61 -19.41 -11.14
CA ILE A 106 11.03 -19.08 -12.51
C ILE A 106 11.73 -20.28 -13.16
N GLN A 107 12.68 -20.91 -12.46
CA GLN A 107 13.42 -22.08 -12.95
C GLN A 107 12.50 -23.29 -13.20
N ASN A 108 11.56 -23.58 -12.30
CA ASN A 108 10.64 -24.71 -12.44
C ASN A 108 9.53 -24.49 -13.50
N HIS A 109 9.24 -23.24 -13.90
CA HIS A 109 8.23 -22.93 -14.92
C HIS A 109 8.84 -22.74 -16.32
N TRP A 110 10.13 -22.43 -16.41
CA TRP A 110 10.84 -22.23 -17.68
C TRP A 110 11.00 -23.52 -18.51
N GLU A 111 11.03 -24.70 -17.87
CA GLU A 111 11.23 -25.98 -18.57
C GLU A 111 10.00 -26.48 -19.36
N SER A 112 8.81 -25.88 -19.18
CA SER A 112 7.57 -26.40 -19.77
C SER A 112 7.37 -26.05 -21.26
N ASP A 113 7.86 -24.91 -21.75
CA ASP A 113 7.28 -24.30 -22.96
C ASP A 113 8.27 -24.03 -24.12
N GLY A 114 9.43 -24.68 -24.13
CA GLY A 114 10.25 -24.85 -25.36
C GLY A 114 10.80 -23.56 -26.00
N MET A 115 10.91 -22.48 -25.23
CA MET A 115 11.61 -21.26 -25.64
C MET A 115 12.88 -21.13 -24.78
N GLU A 116 13.95 -21.78 -25.25
CA GLU A 116 15.29 -21.68 -24.66
C GLU A 116 15.82 -20.26 -24.90
N LEU A 117 15.88 -19.45 -23.83
CA LEU A 117 17.00 -18.52 -23.67
C LEU A 117 18.27 -19.33 -23.85
N THR A 118 19.25 -18.79 -24.57
CA THR A 118 20.53 -19.51 -24.65
C THR A 118 21.08 -19.66 -23.24
N GLU A 119 21.77 -20.76 -22.95
CA GLU A 119 22.37 -20.96 -21.63
C GLU A 119 23.33 -19.80 -21.28
N GLU A 120 23.92 -19.14 -22.29
CA GLU A 120 24.69 -17.90 -22.12
C GLU A 120 23.86 -16.73 -21.55
N GLU A 121 22.63 -16.50 -22.02
CA GLU A 121 21.78 -15.41 -21.54
C GLU A 121 21.31 -15.65 -20.10
N LYS A 122 21.06 -16.91 -19.73
CA LYS A 122 20.71 -17.28 -18.35
C LYS A 122 21.88 -17.08 -17.40
N GLU A 123 23.07 -17.57 -17.77
CA GLU A 123 24.29 -17.43 -16.96
C GLU A 123 24.66 -15.95 -16.77
N GLU A 124 24.47 -15.11 -17.79
CA GLU A 124 24.73 -13.67 -17.68
C GLU A 124 23.80 -12.98 -16.67
N VAL A 125 22.50 -13.27 -16.72
CA VAL A 125 21.52 -12.69 -15.79
C VAL A 125 21.78 -13.15 -14.36
N GLU A 126 22.03 -14.45 -14.15
CA GLU A 126 22.35 -14.99 -12.82
C GLU A 126 23.62 -14.35 -12.24
N ARG A 127 24.67 -14.19 -13.05
CA ARG A 127 25.92 -13.54 -12.64
C ARG A 127 25.69 -12.10 -12.19
N LEU A 128 24.91 -11.33 -12.94
CA LEU A 128 24.62 -9.92 -12.62
C LEU A 128 23.80 -9.78 -11.32
N VAL A 129 22.83 -10.67 -11.10
CA VAL A 129 22.03 -10.69 -9.86
C VAL A 129 22.91 -11.00 -8.66
N GLN A 130 23.77 -12.02 -8.77
CA GLN A 130 24.60 -12.47 -7.65
C GLN A 130 25.65 -11.42 -7.25
N GLU A 131 26.34 -10.82 -8.24
CA GLU A 131 27.31 -9.74 -8.01
C GLU A 131 26.67 -8.57 -7.25
N ARG A 132 25.41 -8.24 -7.56
CA ARG A 132 24.69 -7.14 -6.90
C ARG A 132 24.20 -7.48 -5.50
N VAL A 133 23.72 -8.70 -5.27
CA VAL A 133 23.28 -9.17 -3.94
C VAL A 133 24.45 -9.14 -2.96
N GLU A 134 25.64 -9.61 -3.38
CA GLU A 134 26.84 -9.59 -2.55
C GLU A 134 27.30 -8.16 -2.23
N ALA A 135 27.22 -7.26 -3.21
CA ALA A 135 27.53 -5.83 -3.01
C ALA A 135 26.59 -5.15 -2.01
N GLU A 136 25.29 -5.47 -1.98
CA GLU A 136 24.33 -4.89 -1.02
C GLU A 136 24.42 -5.54 0.37
N LEU A 137 24.66 -6.86 0.45
CA LEU A 137 24.87 -7.54 1.73
C LEU A 137 26.11 -7.02 2.46
N SER A 138 27.17 -6.67 1.73
CA SER A 138 28.38 -6.07 2.33
C SER A 138 28.14 -4.68 2.95
N LYS A 139 27.10 -3.95 2.53
CA LYS A 139 26.75 -2.62 3.05
C LYS A 139 25.91 -2.68 4.33
N LEU A 140 25.24 -3.80 4.60
CA LEU A 140 24.22 -3.87 5.65
C LEU A 140 24.75 -4.09 7.08
N GLY A 141 26.05 -4.40 7.25
CA GLY A 141 26.63 -4.56 8.58
C GLY A 141 26.04 -5.74 9.39
N ASP A 142 26.71 -6.08 10.49
CA ASP A 142 26.50 -7.31 11.27
C ASP A 142 25.06 -7.41 11.86
N PRO A 143 24.23 -8.40 11.48
CA PRO A 143 22.84 -8.54 11.94
C PRO A 143 22.69 -9.00 13.41
N ASN A 144 23.79 -9.14 14.17
CA ASN A 144 23.77 -9.71 15.51
C ASN A 144 23.45 -8.73 16.66
N ALA A 145 23.03 -7.50 16.37
CA ALA A 145 22.66 -6.51 17.40
C ALA A 145 21.15 -6.56 17.73
N VAL A 146 20.66 -7.67 18.31
CA VAL A 146 19.30 -7.72 18.90
C VAL A 146 19.41 -7.62 20.42
N ALA A 147 18.99 -6.46 20.93
CA ALA A 147 18.93 -6.15 22.35
C ALA A 147 17.92 -7.02 23.09
N THR A 148 18.36 -7.63 24.20
CA THR A 148 17.54 -8.41 25.11
C THR A 148 16.68 -7.49 25.99
N ALA A 149 15.36 -7.62 25.87
CA ALA A 149 14.39 -6.89 26.67
C ALA A 149 14.32 -7.47 28.10
N LYS A 150 14.48 -6.60 29.10
CA LYS A 150 14.44 -6.92 30.55
C LYS A 150 13.03 -7.19 31.06
N ASP A 151 12.96 -8.08 32.04
CA ASP A 151 11.80 -8.53 32.80
C ASP A 151 10.92 -7.40 33.38
N ILE A 152 9.61 -7.53 33.17
CA ILE A 152 8.58 -6.62 33.70
C ILE A 152 8.05 -7.14 35.05
N PRO A 153 7.89 -6.28 36.08
CA PRO A 153 7.38 -6.68 37.38
C PRO A 153 5.92 -7.18 37.35
N LYS A 154 5.64 -8.28 38.06
CA LYS A 154 4.29 -8.82 38.27
C LYS A 154 3.48 -7.92 39.21
N THR A 155 2.64 -7.05 38.66
CA THR A 155 1.64 -6.31 39.44
C THR A 155 0.38 -7.16 39.66
N GLN A 156 -0.02 -7.27 40.92
CA GLN A 156 -1.14 -8.10 41.38
C GLN A 156 -2.51 -7.62 40.88
N GLY A 157 -3.37 -8.59 40.54
CA GLY A 157 -4.68 -8.66 41.20
C GLY A 157 -5.93 -8.11 40.51
N GLY A 158 -5.95 -7.88 39.20
CA GLY A 158 -7.20 -7.80 38.45
C GLY A 158 -7.46 -9.16 37.78
N LEU A 159 -8.61 -9.78 38.03
CA LEU A 159 -9.05 -10.94 37.25
C LEU A 159 -8.99 -10.53 35.77
N SER A 160 -8.18 -11.19 34.97
CA SER A 160 -8.18 -10.94 33.53
C SER A 160 -9.46 -11.51 32.92
N ARG A 161 -9.97 -10.85 31.86
CA ARG A 161 -11.08 -11.40 31.06
C ARG A 161 -10.63 -12.57 30.17
N PHE A 162 -9.34 -12.73 30.01
CA PHE A 162 -8.74 -13.77 29.18
C PHE A 162 -8.16 -14.89 30.04
N PRO A 163 -8.12 -16.13 29.54
CA PRO A 163 -7.35 -17.18 30.20
C PRO A 163 -5.85 -16.82 30.20
N PRO A 164 -5.05 -17.39 31.11
CA PRO A 164 -3.62 -17.08 31.24
C PRO A 164 -2.81 -17.25 29.95
N THR A 165 -3.28 -18.12 29.04
CA THR A 165 -2.63 -18.37 27.74
C THR A 165 -2.81 -17.24 26.72
N ILE A 166 -3.87 -16.44 26.85
CA ILE A 166 -4.16 -15.30 25.97
C ILE A 166 -3.68 -13.99 26.61
N GLU A 167 -3.66 -13.93 27.95
CA GLU A 167 -3.11 -12.79 28.71
C GLU A 167 -1.67 -12.42 28.32
N SER A 168 -0.89 -13.38 27.81
CA SER A 168 0.48 -13.14 27.36
C SER A 168 0.58 -12.19 26.17
N PHE A 169 -0.50 -11.96 25.43
CA PHE A 169 -0.53 -11.05 24.29
C PHE A 169 -1.76 -10.16 24.19
N VAL A 170 -2.79 -10.37 25.01
CA VAL A 170 -3.95 -9.47 25.12
C VAL A 170 -4.24 -9.19 26.59
N ALA A 171 -3.99 -7.96 27.01
CA ALA A 171 -4.26 -7.46 28.35
C ALA A 171 -5.71 -6.97 28.54
N GLY A 172 -6.39 -6.59 27.46
CA GLY A 172 -7.78 -6.14 27.52
C GLY A 172 -8.34 -5.80 26.15
N TYR A 173 -9.62 -5.39 26.11
CA TYR A 173 -10.30 -4.96 24.90
C TYR A 173 -11.43 -3.99 25.20
N ALA A 174 -11.78 -3.15 24.22
CA ALA A 174 -12.87 -2.18 24.32
C ALA A 174 -13.51 -1.93 22.95
N TYR A 175 -14.77 -1.52 22.94
CA TYR A 175 -15.38 -0.91 21.76
C TYR A 175 -15.05 0.58 21.72
N ILE A 176 -14.86 1.10 20.52
CA ILE A 176 -14.77 2.54 20.25
C ILE A 176 -15.67 2.89 19.09
N ASN A 177 -16.15 4.13 19.04
CA ASN A 177 -16.94 4.59 17.91
C ASN A 177 -16.05 4.65 16.65
N LYS A 178 -16.46 3.98 15.57
CA LYS A 178 -15.69 3.89 14.32
C LYS A 178 -15.51 5.27 13.69
N GLU A 179 -16.56 6.08 13.63
CA GLU A 179 -16.53 7.40 12.98
C GLU A 179 -15.56 8.34 13.70
N GLU A 180 -15.67 8.43 15.02
CA GLU A 180 -14.72 9.18 15.86
C GLU A 180 -13.30 8.69 15.65
N PHE A 181 -13.07 7.37 15.69
CA PHE A 181 -11.75 6.77 15.52
C PHE A 181 -11.14 7.09 14.14
N THR A 182 -11.91 6.96 13.07
CA THR A 182 -11.45 7.25 11.71
C THR A 182 -11.33 8.73 11.41
N SER A 183 -11.99 9.60 12.17
CA SER A 183 -11.79 11.05 12.07
C SER A 183 -10.46 11.51 12.69
N MET A 184 -9.94 10.74 13.66
CA MET A 184 -8.68 11.03 14.34
C MET A 184 -7.45 10.50 13.58
N LEU A 185 -7.62 9.46 12.76
CA LEU A 185 -6.53 8.76 12.09
C LEU A 185 -6.76 8.73 10.57
N ASP A 186 -5.76 9.18 9.81
CA ASP A 186 -5.75 8.99 8.36
C ASP A 186 -5.31 7.55 8.04
N LEU A 187 -6.27 6.71 7.68
CA LEU A 187 -6.02 5.31 7.34
C LEU A 187 -5.63 5.12 5.86
N GLY A 188 -5.63 6.19 5.05
CA GLY A 188 -5.27 6.13 3.62
C GLY A 188 -6.22 5.32 2.74
N VAL A 189 -7.37 4.88 3.27
CA VAL A 189 -8.40 4.13 2.53
C VAL A 189 -9.79 4.68 2.84
N PRO A 190 -10.70 4.68 1.85
CA PRO A 190 -12.08 5.12 2.08
C PRO A 190 -12.76 4.17 3.07
N ILE A 191 -13.37 4.76 4.10
CA ILE A 191 -14.14 4.02 5.10
C ILE A 191 -15.62 4.15 4.76
N ASP A 192 -16.29 3.01 4.57
CA ASP A 192 -17.73 2.99 4.40
C ASP A 192 -18.42 3.38 5.72
N GLU A 193 -19.04 4.56 5.76
CA GLU A 193 -19.78 5.07 6.92
C GLU A 193 -21.14 4.36 7.09
N ASN A 194 -21.69 3.85 5.99
CA ASN A 194 -23.09 3.46 5.90
C ASN A 194 -23.28 1.94 5.79
N GLY A 195 -23.50 1.29 6.92
CA GLY A 195 -24.04 -0.08 6.97
C GLY A 195 -24.45 -0.52 8.39
N PRO A 196 -25.43 -1.42 8.51
CA PRO A 196 -25.79 -1.99 9.81
C PRO A 196 -24.60 -2.76 10.41
N GLY A 197 -24.31 -2.51 11.69
CA GLY A 197 -23.23 -3.19 12.41
C GLY A 197 -21.82 -2.61 12.22
N PHE A 198 -21.65 -1.49 11.51
CA PHE A 198 -20.34 -0.86 11.31
C PHE A 198 -20.12 0.40 12.17
N LYS A 199 -20.81 0.55 13.30
CA LYS A 199 -20.69 1.77 14.13
C LYS A 199 -19.49 1.73 15.07
N ASP A 200 -19.03 0.53 15.41
CA ASP A 200 -18.02 0.33 16.43
C ASP A 200 -16.78 -0.37 15.83
N ALA A 201 -15.62 -0.06 16.39
CA ALA A 201 -14.38 -0.79 16.19
C ALA A 201 -14.00 -1.50 17.49
N LEU A 202 -13.45 -2.71 17.38
CA LEU A 202 -12.91 -3.45 18.51
C LEU A 202 -11.42 -3.14 18.65
N LEU A 203 -11.04 -2.57 19.79
CA LEU A 203 -9.65 -2.32 20.14
C LEU A 203 -9.15 -3.41 21.09
N LEU A 204 -7.97 -3.96 20.80
CA LEU A 204 -7.29 -4.94 21.63
C LEU A 204 -6.01 -4.33 22.18
N TYR A 205 -5.84 -4.39 23.50
CA TYR A 205 -4.66 -3.88 24.19
C TYR A 205 -3.70 -5.04 24.42
N ASN A 206 -2.49 -4.96 23.86
CA ASN A 206 -1.55 -6.07 23.91
C ASN A 206 -0.84 -6.20 25.27
N ASN A 207 -0.70 -5.09 25.99
CA ASN A 207 -0.02 -5.07 27.28
C ASN A 207 -0.76 -4.18 28.29
N ARG A 208 -0.41 -4.33 29.57
CA ARG A 208 -1.07 -3.58 30.66
C ARG A 208 -0.76 -2.08 30.65
N HIS A 209 0.36 -1.68 30.04
CA HIS A 209 0.74 -0.28 29.92
C HIS A 209 -0.12 0.46 28.89
N SER A 210 -0.58 -0.23 27.84
CA SER A 210 -1.51 0.31 26.85
C SER A 210 -2.96 0.43 27.35
N LEU A 211 -3.29 -0.14 28.52
CA LEU A 211 -4.66 -0.03 29.05
C LEU A 211 -4.95 1.42 29.46
N PRO A 212 -6.12 1.96 29.12
CA PRO A 212 -6.51 3.29 29.52
C PRO A 212 -6.66 3.37 31.05
N SER A 213 -6.47 4.56 31.60
CA SER A 213 -6.56 4.79 33.05
C SER A 213 -7.98 4.60 33.61
N SER A 214 -8.99 4.57 32.73
CA SER A 214 -10.39 4.35 33.10
C SER A 214 -10.59 2.93 33.66
N PRO A 215 -11.30 2.76 34.80
CA PRO A 215 -11.58 1.46 35.38
C PRO A 215 -12.45 0.57 34.48
N LEU A 216 -13.13 1.15 33.49
CA LEU A 216 -13.98 0.39 32.55
C LEU A 216 -13.17 -0.60 31.70
N ALA A 217 -11.89 -0.35 31.43
CA ALA A 217 -11.02 -1.30 30.74
C ALA A 217 -10.49 -2.41 31.65
N ARG A 218 -10.67 -2.28 32.97
CA ARG A 218 -10.20 -3.22 33.99
C ARG A 218 -11.39 -3.93 34.62
N ASN A 219 -11.82 -4.99 33.95
CA ASN A 219 -12.73 -6.03 34.42
C ASN A 219 -13.57 -5.66 35.66
N ASP A 220 -14.65 -4.92 35.43
CA ASP A 220 -15.67 -4.53 36.42
C ASP A 220 -16.57 -5.71 36.86
N GLY A 221 -16.28 -6.93 36.42
CA GLY A 221 -17.12 -8.10 36.61
C GLY A 221 -18.34 -8.14 35.67
N SER A 222 -18.53 -7.12 34.81
CA SER A 222 -19.55 -7.18 33.76
C SER A 222 -19.08 -8.10 32.64
N LYS A 223 -20.04 -8.82 32.04
CA LYS A 223 -19.79 -9.63 30.84
C LYS A 223 -19.70 -8.77 29.57
N ASP A 224 -20.03 -7.49 29.68
CA ASP A 224 -20.15 -6.59 28.55
C ASP A 224 -18.82 -5.94 28.20
N ILE A 225 -18.59 -5.75 26.91
CA ILE A 225 -17.39 -5.08 26.41
C ILE A 225 -17.54 -3.58 26.69
N PRO A 226 -16.59 -2.93 27.39
CA PRO A 226 -16.70 -1.50 27.66
C PRO A 226 -16.60 -0.70 26.37
N THR A 227 -17.43 0.33 26.23
CA THR A 227 -17.33 1.31 25.14
C THR A 227 -16.58 2.54 25.65
N LEU A 228 -15.55 2.98 24.93
CA LEU A 228 -14.71 4.13 25.26
C LEU A 228 -14.72 5.15 24.13
N SER A 229 -14.40 6.41 24.44
CA SER A 229 -14.08 7.39 23.42
C SER A 229 -12.75 7.01 22.73
N SER A 230 -12.61 7.37 21.46
CA SER A 230 -11.40 7.08 20.70
C SER A 230 -10.16 7.73 21.33
N LYS A 231 -10.33 8.94 21.88
CA LYS A 231 -9.28 9.65 22.61
C LYS A 231 -8.85 8.94 23.90
N ASP A 232 -9.79 8.50 24.73
CA ASP A 232 -9.46 7.84 26.00
C ASP A 232 -8.88 6.44 25.77
N ALA A 233 -9.37 5.74 24.76
CA ALA A 233 -8.90 4.41 24.39
C ALA A 233 -7.44 4.42 23.91
N LEU A 234 -7.02 5.47 23.19
CA LEU A 234 -5.67 5.55 22.62
C LEU A 234 -4.66 6.32 23.49
N GLN A 235 -5.07 6.88 24.64
CA GLN A 235 -4.24 7.79 25.44
C GLN A 235 -2.90 7.20 25.90
N ASN A 236 -2.82 5.87 26.08
CA ASN A 236 -1.64 5.15 26.56
C ASN A 236 -1.01 4.25 25.46
N CYS A 237 -1.42 4.41 24.19
CA CYS A 237 -0.92 3.61 23.09
C CYS A 237 0.26 4.31 22.39
N ASP A 238 1.45 3.71 22.44
CA ASP A 238 2.63 4.21 21.70
C ASP A 238 2.60 3.82 20.22
N SER A 239 1.92 2.72 19.90
CA SER A 239 1.79 2.19 18.54
C SER A 239 0.40 1.58 18.35
N LEU A 240 -0.10 1.62 17.11
CA LEU A 240 -1.42 1.11 16.77
C LEU A 240 -1.36 0.34 15.45
N ASN A 241 -1.78 -0.93 15.49
CA ASN A 241 -1.95 -1.74 14.29
C ASN A 241 -3.45 -1.82 13.96
N VAL A 242 -3.83 -1.38 12.77
CA VAL A 242 -5.23 -1.36 12.33
C VAL A 242 -5.48 -2.47 11.33
N ILE A 243 -6.40 -3.38 11.66
CA ILE A 243 -6.84 -4.46 10.77
C ILE A 243 -8.22 -4.07 10.23
N LEU A 244 -8.28 -3.68 8.97
CA LEU A 244 -9.54 -3.38 8.29
C LEU A 244 -10.14 -4.65 7.71
N THR A 245 -11.30 -5.06 8.24
CA THR A 245 -12.02 -6.22 7.72
C THR A 245 -13.46 -5.91 7.39
N ARG A 246 -13.93 -6.50 6.30
CA ARG A 246 -15.32 -6.52 5.89
C ARG A 246 -15.76 -7.97 5.76
N VAL A 247 -16.93 -8.31 6.29
CA VAL A 247 -17.59 -9.59 6.02
C VAL A 247 -18.55 -9.40 4.85
N PRO A 248 -18.21 -9.85 3.62
CA PRO A 248 -19.07 -9.69 2.47
C PRO A 248 -20.30 -10.62 2.57
N GLY A 249 -21.50 -10.06 2.43
CA GLY A 249 -22.70 -10.79 2.02
C GLY A 249 -23.11 -12.00 2.88
N GLY A 250 -22.98 -11.93 4.21
CA GLY A 250 -23.41 -13.02 5.10
C GLY A 250 -22.51 -14.26 5.06
N ALA A 251 -21.30 -14.17 4.50
CA ALA A 251 -20.33 -15.26 4.54
C ALA A 251 -19.91 -15.59 5.99
N ALA A 252 -19.75 -16.88 6.28
CA ALA A 252 -19.19 -17.35 7.54
C ALA A 252 -17.67 -17.10 7.56
N GLN A 253 -17.27 -15.92 8.04
CA GLN A 253 -15.87 -15.52 8.19
C GLN A 253 -15.47 -15.52 9.65
N CYS A 254 -14.32 -16.12 9.95
CA CYS A 254 -13.71 -16.09 11.28
C CYS A 254 -12.39 -15.32 11.22
N MET A 255 -12.04 -14.63 12.32
CA MET A 255 -10.75 -14.00 12.52
C MET A 255 -10.07 -14.64 13.72
N ALA A 256 -8.79 -14.98 13.58
CA ALA A 256 -7.95 -15.46 14.66
C ALA A 256 -6.75 -14.53 14.81
N ILE A 257 -6.41 -14.20 16.05
CA ILE A 257 -5.25 -13.39 16.42
C ILE A 257 -4.35 -14.28 17.26
N MET A 258 -3.12 -14.48 16.82
CA MET A 258 -2.18 -15.43 17.42
C MET A 258 -0.86 -14.75 17.72
N GLN A 259 -0.26 -15.08 18.86
CA GLN A 259 1.08 -14.64 19.25
C GLN A 259 2.11 -15.57 18.61
N ASN A 260 2.99 -15.05 17.74
CA ASN A 260 4.22 -15.76 17.36
C ASN A 260 5.24 -14.84 16.65
N TYR A 261 4.76 -13.96 15.76
CA TYR A 261 5.62 -13.07 14.97
C TYR A 261 4.91 -11.76 14.68
N GLN A 262 5.64 -10.65 14.64
CA GLN A 262 5.13 -9.35 14.18
C GLN A 262 4.93 -9.41 12.66
N SER A 263 3.87 -10.08 12.23
CA SER A 263 3.46 -10.06 10.83
C SER A 263 2.59 -8.84 10.60
N TYR A 264 3.07 -7.91 9.77
CA TYR A 264 2.27 -6.82 9.21
C TYR A 264 1.34 -7.31 8.08
N HIS A 265 1.29 -8.63 7.85
CA HIS A 265 0.47 -9.25 6.83
C HIS A 265 -0.66 -10.06 7.47
N ILE A 266 -1.90 -9.73 7.10
CA ILE A 266 -3.05 -10.57 7.41
C ILE A 266 -2.99 -11.81 6.51
N HIS A 267 -2.83 -12.98 7.12
CA HIS A 267 -2.92 -14.25 6.41
C HIS A 267 -4.39 -14.61 6.19
N ARG A 268 -4.76 -14.86 4.94
CA ARG A 268 -6.12 -15.25 4.57
C ARG A 268 -6.17 -16.74 4.25
N TRP A 269 -7.17 -17.41 4.80
CA TRP A 269 -7.42 -18.83 4.59
C TRP A 269 -8.83 -19.03 4.04
N MET A 270 -8.97 -19.87 3.01
CA MET A 270 -10.26 -20.19 2.40
C MET A 270 -10.36 -21.68 2.08
N ARG A 271 -11.59 -22.19 2.06
CA ARG A 271 -11.91 -23.55 1.61
C ARG A 271 -12.17 -23.52 0.11
N SER A 272 -11.09 -23.53 -0.68
CA SER A 272 -11.14 -23.44 -2.14
C SER A 272 -10.36 -24.61 -2.77
N ASP A 273 -10.88 -25.14 -3.87
CA ASP A 273 -10.15 -26.12 -4.67
C ASP A 273 -9.12 -25.41 -5.56
N THR A 274 -7.87 -25.40 -5.12
CA THR A 274 -6.76 -24.77 -5.83
C THR A 274 -6.50 -25.38 -7.22
N LYS A 275 -7.01 -26.59 -7.50
CA LYS A 275 -6.86 -27.23 -8.82
C LYS A 275 -7.80 -26.65 -9.87
N GLN A 276 -8.88 -25.98 -9.47
CA GLN A 276 -9.90 -25.46 -10.38
C GLN A 276 -9.92 -23.93 -10.40
N ARG A 277 -8.77 -23.29 -10.66
CA ARG A 277 -8.58 -21.82 -10.69
C ARG A 277 -9.72 -21.03 -11.36
N GLN A 278 -10.35 -21.61 -12.38
CA GLN A 278 -11.34 -20.94 -13.22
C GLN A 278 -12.81 -21.17 -12.85
N ARG A 279 -13.16 -22.17 -12.01
CA ARG A 279 -14.56 -22.49 -11.67
C ARG A 279 -14.91 -22.33 -10.18
N ASN A 280 -14.05 -21.65 -9.43
CA ASN A 280 -14.09 -21.59 -7.97
C ASN A 280 -15.40 -21.05 -7.39
N ALA A 281 -16.17 -21.99 -6.83
CA ALA A 281 -17.05 -21.74 -5.69
C ALA A 281 -16.32 -22.20 -4.41
N LEU A 282 -16.57 -21.50 -3.30
CA LEU A 282 -16.20 -21.97 -1.96
C LEU A 282 -16.78 -23.36 -1.72
N ASN A 283 -15.95 -24.31 -1.28
CA ASN A 283 -16.40 -25.65 -0.93
C ASN A 283 -16.22 -25.86 0.58
N THR A 284 -17.32 -25.82 1.32
CA THR A 284 -17.34 -25.93 2.78
C THR A 284 -16.78 -27.26 3.31
N ASN A 285 -16.75 -28.31 2.48
CA ASN A 285 -16.24 -29.63 2.85
C ASN A 285 -14.72 -29.74 2.73
N LEU A 286 -14.05 -28.78 2.07
CA LEU A 286 -12.58 -28.78 1.97
C LEU A 286 -11.94 -28.17 3.21
N PRO A 287 -10.72 -28.59 3.61
CA PRO A 287 -9.99 -27.91 4.69
C PRO A 287 -9.66 -26.46 4.32
N LEU A 288 -9.51 -25.62 5.34
CA LEU A 288 -8.99 -24.26 5.16
C LEU A 288 -7.56 -24.34 4.61
N ARG A 289 -7.27 -23.58 3.56
CA ARG A 289 -5.94 -23.47 2.95
C ARG A 289 -5.52 -22.02 2.84
N HIS A 290 -4.23 -21.77 2.95
CA HIS A 290 -3.67 -20.44 2.74
C HIS A 290 -3.93 -20.02 1.31
N ILE A 291 -4.36 -18.77 1.12
CA ILE A 291 -4.65 -18.21 -0.19
C ILE A 291 -3.85 -16.93 -0.43
N SER A 292 -3.63 -16.60 -1.71
CA SER A 292 -2.97 -15.36 -2.09
C SER A 292 -3.85 -14.14 -1.74
N ARG A 293 -3.23 -12.96 -1.63
CA ARG A 293 -3.97 -11.69 -1.52
C ARG A 293 -4.90 -11.46 -2.71
N GLY A 294 -4.59 -12.09 -3.84
CA GLY A 294 -5.29 -11.94 -5.09
C GLY A 294 -6.58 -12.72 -5.24
N GLN A 295 -6.83 -13.66 -4.33
CA GLN A 295 -7.97 -14.53 -4.43
C GLN A 295 -9.24 -13.82 -3.93
N ALA A 296 -10.22 -13.69 -4.82
CA ALA A 296 -11.51 -13.07 -4.57
C ALA A 296 -12.35 -13.85 -3.53
N THR A 297 -13.45 -13.26 -3.09
CA THR A 297 -14.36 -13.85 -2.08
C THR A 297 -15.05 -15.13 -2.56
N ASN A 298 -15.26 -15.28 -3.86
CA ASN A 298 -15.75 -16.53 -4.46
C ASN A 298 -14.64 -17.60 -4.57
N GLY A 299 -13.39 -17.25 -4.30
CA GLY A 299 -12.24 -18.15 -4.43
C GLY A 299 -11.58 -18.10 -5.81
N LYS A 300 -12.03 -17.27 -6.74
CA LYS A 300 -11.33 -17.04 -8.02
C LYS A 300 -10.02 -16.31 -7.76
N ASP A 301 -8.91 -16.78 -8.32
CA ASP A 301 -7.66 -16.01 -8.31
C ASP A 301 -7.76 -14.93 -9.39
N ASN A 302 -7.68 -13.66 -9.00
CA ASN A 302 -7.71 -12.55 -9.95
C ASN A 302 -6.30 -12.19 -10.46
N PHE A 303 -5.28 -12.82 -9.90
CA PHE A 303 -3.88 -12.60 -10.25
C PHE A 303 -3.38 -13.85 -10.94
N ASP A 304 -3.93 -14.09 -12.12
CA ASP A 304 -3.31 -15.04 -13.03
C ASP A 304 -1.86 -14.59 -13.25
N PRO A 305 -0.88 -15.52 -13.23
CA PRO A 305 0.49 -15.17 -13.53
C PRO A 305 0.54 -14.47 -14.90
N PRO A 306 1.41 -13.46 -15.07
CA PRO A 306 1.54 -12.75 -16.33
C PRO A 306 1.77 -13.75 -17.48
N SER A 307 1.22 -13.46 -18.65
CA SER A 307 1.45 -14.29 -19.84
C SER A 307 2.95 -14.29 -20.20
N ASN A 308 3.42 -15.33 -20.87
CA ASN A 308 4.81 -15.41 -21.33
C ASN A 308 5.24 -14.16 -22.12
N GLN A 309 4.34 -13.59 -22.91
CA GLN A 309 4.60 -12.33 -23.63
C GLN A 309 4.87 -11.16 -22.68
N HIS A 310 4.11 -11.03 -21.59
CA HIS A 310 4.36 -10.01 -20.57
C HIS A 310 5.66 -10.28 -19.83
N ILE A 311 5.99 -11.54 -19.53
CA ILE A 311 7.26 -11.91 -18.88
C ILE A 311 8.43 -11.46 -19.76
N LEU A 312 8.41 -11.84 -21.04
CA LEU A 312 9.47 -11.48 -22.00
C LEU A 312 9.59 -9.95 -22.19
N SER A 313 8.46 -9.25 -22.29
CA SER A 313 8.47 -7.78 -22.38
C SER A 313 9.13 -7.14 -21.16
N ASN A 314 8.73 -7.56 -19.95
CA ASN A 314 9.29 -7.01 -18.71
C ASN A 314 10.76 -7.42 -18.51
N LEU A 315 11.18 -8.60 -18.99
CA LEU A 315 12.58 -9.02 -18.96
C LEU A 315 13.45 -8.16 -19.88
N ASN A 316 12.95 -7.83 -21.07
CA ASN A 316 13.63 -6.89 -21.96
C ASN A 316 13.74 -5.50 -21.33
N ASP A 317 12.65 -4.99 -20.76
CA ASP A 317 12.64 -3.69 -20.07
C ASP A 317 13.63 -3.68 -18.89
N LEU A 318 13.70 -4.78 -18.13
CA LEU A 318 14.65 -4.93 -17.02
C LEU A 318 16.10 -5.03 -17.52
N SER A 319 16.35 -5.78 -18.59
CA SER A 319 17.67 -5.89 -19.21
C SER A 319 18.16 -4.51 -19.67
N ASP A 320 17.29 -3.76 -20.35
CA ASP A 320 17.60 -2.40 -20.80
C ASP A 320 17.85 -1.46 -19.63
N TYR A 321 17.03 -1.51 -18.57
CA TYR A 321 17.28 -0.73 -17.35
C TYR A 321 18.64 -1.06 -16.71
N LEU A 322 18.97 -2.35 -16.57
CA LEU A 322 20.22 -2.79 -15.95
C LEU A 322 21.45 -2.41 -16.79
N LYS A 323 21.36 -2.49 -18.11
CA LYS A 323 22.43 -2.06 -19.03
C LYS A 323 22.77 -0.57 -18.90
N HIS A 324 21.77 0.26 -18.62
CA HIS A 324 21.95 1.71 -18.48
C HIS A 324 22.02 2.16 -17.02
N PHE A 325 22.09 1.22 -16.06
CA PHE A 325 22.01 1.55 -14.63
C PHE A 325 23.11 2.52 -14.19
N ASP A 326 24.36 2.30 -14.61
CA ASP A 326 25.49 3.17 -14.24
C ASP A 326 25.40 4.57 -14.86
N GLU A 327 24.89 4.66 -16.09
CA GLU A 327 24.65 5.93 -16.76
C GLU A 327 23.58 6.72 -16.00
N VAL A 328 22.43 6.11 -15.72
CA VAL A 328 21.33 6.72 -14.96
C VAL A 328 21.80 7.12 -13.55
N LEU A 329 22.60 6.28 -12.88
CA LEU A 329 23.14 6.59 -11.57
C LEU A 329 24.13 7.76 -11.63
N SER A 330 24.94 7.85 -12.69
CA SER A 330 25.87 8.96 -12.91
C SER A 330 25.14 10.28 -13.17
N GLU A 331 24.02 10.24 -13.91
CA GLU A 331 23.15 11.39 -14.19
C GLU A 331 22.42 11.87 -12.93
N LEU A 332 21.99 10.94 -12.06
CA LEU A 332 21.29 11.27 -10.81
C LEU A 332 22.22 11.74 -9.68
N LYS A 333 23.52 11.43 -9.75
CA LYS A 333 24.52 11.76 -8.73
C LYS A 333 24.63 13.25 -8.34
N PRO A 334 24.44 14.24 -9.24
CA PRO A 334 24.45 15.65 -8.87
C PRO A 334 23.18 16.11 -8.12
N ILE A 335 22.12 15.29 -8.13
CA ILE A 335 20.80 15.60 -7.54
C ILE A 335 20.65 14.96 -6.15
N LEU A 336 21.33 13.83 -5.91
CA LEU A 336 21.35 13.09 -4.63
C LEU A 336 22.36 13.67 -3.64
#